data_AF-A0A924JP39-F1
#
_entry.id   AF-A0A924JP39-F1
#
_cell.length_a   1.000
_cell.length_b   1.000
_cell.length_c   1.000
_cell.angle_alpha   90.00
_cell.angle_beta   90.00
_cell.angle_gamma   90.00
#
_symmetry.space_group_name_H-M   'P 1'
#
loop_
_entity.id
_entity.type
_entity.pdbx_description
1 polymer ?
#
loop_
_entity_poly.entity_id
_entity_poly.type
_entity_poly.pdbx_seq_one_letter_code
_entity_poly.pdbx_strand_id
1 'polypeptide(L)'
;KLVADPTGYVFTWLIAYSALLGPIGGILIADYYFIRKQELVVDDLYNHQGIYSFKNGFNGAAIIALLIGIAPNVPGFLVAIKVMDAGTVAAWIVDLYHYAWFVGFGVSAVVYLLLMKKSK
;
A
#
# COMPACT_ATOMS: atom_id res chain seq x y z
N LYS A 1 3.58 -12.04 -32.50
CA LYS A 1 2.60 -12.35 -31.41
C LYS A 1 2.83 -11.56 -30.11
N LEU A 2 3.66 -10.50 -30.11
CA LEU A 2 3.88 -9.61 -28.95
C LEU A 2 3.20 -8.23 -29.11
N VAL A 3 2.36 -8.08 -30.13
CA VAL A 3 1.59 -6.84 -30.44
C VAL A 3 0.11 -7.21 -30.65
N ALA A 4 -0.38 -8.26 -29.98
CA ALA A 4 -1.71 -8.80 -30.25
C ALA A 4 -2.77 -8.42 -29.21
N ASP A 5 -2.39 -7.88 -28.04
CA ASP A 5 -3.33 -7.30 -27.08
C ASP A 5 -2.62 -6.37 -26.07
N PRO A 6 -2.41 -5.08 -26.40
CA PRO A 6 -1.83 -4.11 -25.46
C PRO A 6 -2.74 -3.86 -24.25
N THR A 7 -4.04 -4.11 -24.39
CA THR A 7 -5.10 -3.89 -23.40
C THR A 7 -4.87 -4.75 -22.17
N GLY A 8 -4.77 -6.08 -22.34
CA GLY A 8 -4.62 -7.01 -21.22
C GLY A 8 -3.34 -6.81 -20.40
N TYR A 9 -2.22 -6.50 -21.05
CA TYR A 9 -0.95 -6.25 -20.38
C TYR A 9 -0.95 -4.90 -19.63
N VAL A 10 -1.37 -3.82 -20.31
CA VAL A 10 -1.35 -2.47 -19.73
C VAL A 10 -2.25 -2.37 -18.51
N PHE A 11 -3.47 -2.91 -18.58
CA PHE A 11 -4.40 -2.85 -17.43
C PHE A 11 -3.95 -3.69 -16.25
N THR A 12 -3.40 -4.89 -16.48
CA THR A 12 -2.86 -5.74 -15.40
C THR A 12 -1.71 -5.04 -14.66
N TRP A 13 -0.79 -4.41 -15.40
CA TRP A 13 0.32 -3.67 -14.80
C TRP A 13 -0.11 -2.40 -14.07
N LEU A 14 -1.03 -1.62 -14.65
CA LEU A 14 -1.55 -0.41 -14.03
C LEU A 14 -2.28 -0.71 -12.71
N ILE A 15 -3.10 -1.77 -12.67
CA ILE A 15 -3.79 -2.17 -11.44
C ILE A 15 -2.79 -2.68 -10.41
N ALA A 16 -1.80 -3.49 -10.81
CA ALA A 16 -0.74 -3.95 -9.90
C ALA A 16 0.04 -2.79 -9.29
N TYR A 17 0.40 -1.79 -10.10
CA TYR A 17 1.09 -0.59 -9.62
C TYR A 17 0.19 0.24 -8.67
N SER A 18 -1.10 0.36 -9.00
CA SER A 18 -2.08 1.03 -8.15
C SER A 18 -2.28 0.33 -6.81
N ALA A 19 -2.23 -1.01 -6.78
CA ALA A 19 -2.33 -1.80 -5.57
C ALA A 19 -1.16 -1.58 -4.59
N LEU A 20 -0.01 -1.12 -5.07
CA LEU A 20 1.15 -0.75 -4.26
C LEU A 20 1.12 0.73 -3.85
N LEU A 21 0.70 1.62 -4.77
CA LEU A 21 0.61 3.05 -4.50
C LEU A 21 -0.49 3.41 -3.49
N GLY A 22 -1.63 2.71 -3.52
CA GLY A 22 -2.74 2.92 -2.58
C GLY A 22 -2.26 2.86 -1.12
N PRO A 23 -1.64 1.75 -0.68
CA PRO A 23 -1.06 1.62 0.65
C PRO A 23 -0.07 2.73 1.03
N ILE A 24 0.83 3.11 0.12
CA ILE A 24 1.81 4.19 0.36
C ILE A 24 1.07 5.52 0.59
N GLY A 25 0.10 5.83 -0.26
CA GLY A 25 -0.73 7.02 -0.13
C GLY A 25 -1.50 7.03 1.21
N GLY A 26 -2.06 5.89 1.61
CA GLY A 26 -2.79 5.75 2.87
C GLY A 26 -1.90 6.05 4.08
N ILE A 27 -0.66 5.54 4.08
CA ILE A 27 0.31 5.79 5.15
C ILE A 27 0.69 7.28 5.19
N LEU A 28 1.01 7.89 4.05
CA LEU A 28 1.42 9.30 3.99
C LEU A 28 0.29 10.24 4.45
N ILE A 29 -0.94 10.01 3.99
CA ILE A 29 -2.10 10.80 4.41
C ILE A 29 -2.36 10.62 5.91
N ALA A 30 -2.31 9.39 6.40
CA ALA A 30 -2.46 9.08 7.82
C ALA A 30 -1.40 9.78 8.68
N ASP A 31 -0.13 9.73 8.26
CA ASP A 31 0.98 10.33 8.96
C ASP A 31 0.86 11.86 9.01
N TYR A 32 0.68 12.48 7.85
CA TYR A 32 0.67 13.94 7.76
C TYR A 32 -0.56 14.56 8.44
N TYR A 33 -1.77 14.10 8.12
CA TYR A 33 -2.99 14.75 8.61
C TYR A 33 -3.35 14.37 10.05
N PHE A 34 -3.16 13.12 10.46
CA PHE A 34 -3.68 12.64 11.75
C PHE A 34 -2.62 12.48 12.83
N ILE A 35 -1.43 11.97 12.49
CA ILE A 35 -0.35 11.79 13.48
C ILE A 35 0.38 13.11 13.74
N ARG A 36 0.76 13.79 12.66
CA ARG A 36 1.55 15.03 12.69
C ARG A 36 0.72 16.30 12.61
N LYS A 37 -0.59 16.19 12.36
CA LYS A 37 -1.51 17.33 12.32
C LYS A 37 -1.05 18.45 11.39
N GLN A 38 -0.51 18.08 10.23
CA GLN A 38 0.00 18.97 9.19
C GLN A 38 1.28 19.76 9.57
N GLU A 39 1.90 19.44 10.71
CA GLU A 39 3.14 20.06 11.17
C GLU A 39 4.34 19.15 10.89
N LEU A 40 5.27 19.62 10.06
CA LEU A 40 6.53 18.94 9.76
C LEU A 40 7.71 19.78 10.23
N VAL A 41 8.68 19.14 10.88
CA VAL A 41 9.96 19.77 11.24
C VAL A 41 10.89 19.61 10.04
N VAL A 42 10.95 20.64 9.19
CA VAL A 42 11.66 20.56 7.92
C VAL A 42 13.14 20.25 8.12
N ASP A 43 13.79 20.85 9.11
CA ASP A 43 15.21 20.62 9.40
C ASP A 43 15.50 19.13 9.69
N ASP A 44 14.58 18.47 10.40
CA ASP A 44 14.72 17.07 10.77
C ASP A 44 14.50 16.11 9.58
N LEU A 45 13.83 16.55 8.51
CA LEU A 45 13.73 15.75 7.27
C LEU A 45 15.09 15.62 6.56
N TYR A 46 16.01 16.56 6.81
CA TYR A 46 17.36 16.56 6.26
C TYR A 46 18.42 16.09 7.27
N ASN A 47 18.01 15.66 8.47
CA ASN A 47 18.89 15.23 9.54
C ASN A 47 18.78 13.72 9.80
N HIS A 48 19.88 12.99 9.61
CA HIS A 48 19.96 11.54 9.89
C HIS A 48 19.75 11.17 11.36
N GLN A 49 19.77 12.13 12.29
CA GLN A 49 19.51 11.93 13.71
C GLN A 49 18.22 12.63 14.18
N GLY A 50 17.42 13.17 13.26
CA GLY A 50 16.17 13.87 13.57
C GLY A 50 15.02 12.94 13.97
N ILE A 51 13.86 13.52 14.25
CA ILE A 51 12.65 12.78 14.66
C ILE A 51 12.14 11.77 13.61
N TYR A 52 12.59 11.88 12.36
CA TYR A 52 12.22 10.98 11.25
C TYR A 52 13.20 9.83 11.04
N SER A 53 14.21 9.68 11.89
CA SER A 53 15.20 8.60 11.78
C SER A 53 14.68 7.23 12.23
N PHE A 54 13.64 7.21 13.08
CA PHE A 54 13.03 5.99 13.62
C PHE A 54 14.08 4.95 14.07
N LYS A 55 13.91 3.66 13.71
CA LYS A 55 14.90 2.61 13.99
C LYS A 55 15.74 2.38 12.73
N ASN A 56 17.00 2.81 12.78
CA ASN A 56 17.96 2.64 11.68
C ASN A 56 17.50 3.24 10.34
N GLY A 57 16.78 4.37 10.36
CA GLY A 57 16.22 5.02 9.17
C GLY A 57 14.84 4.51 8.75
N PHE A 58 14.28 3.50 9.43
CA PHE A 58 13.03 2.87 9.02
C PHE A 58 11.92 2.98 10.07
N ASN A 59 10.75 3.40 9.63
CA ASN A 59 9.53 3.32 10.42
C ASN A 59 8.93 1.92 10.33
N GLY A 60 9.12 1.11 11.37
CA GLY A 60 8.54 -0.24 11.44
C GLY A 60 7.02 -0.27 11.34
N ALA A 61 6.32 0.74 11.87
CA ALA A 61 4.86 0.85 11.75
C ALA A 61 4.44 1.10 10.29
N ALA A 62 5.18 1.91 9.54
CA ALA A 62 4.94 2.14 8.12
C ALA A 62 5.14 0.86 7.29
N ILE A 63 6.22 0.10 7.57
CA ILE A 63 6.50 -1.16 6.87
C ILE A 63 5.39 -2.19 7.15
N ILE A 64 4.98 -2.36 8.40
CA ILE A 64 3.91 -3.29 8.76
C ILE A 64 2.59 -2.87 8.11
N ALA A 65 2.25 -1.58 8.14
CA ALA A 65 1.05 -1.05 7.49
C ALA A 65 1.05 -1.27 5.97
N LEU A 66 2.21 -1.12 5.33
CA LEU A 66 2.39 -1.36 3.90
C LEU A 66 2.11 -2.83 3.55
N LEU A 67 2.75 -3.76 4.28
CA LEU A 67 2.59 -5.20 4.05
C LEU A 67 1.13 -5.64 4.27
N ILE A 68 0.48 -5.16 5.33
CA ILE A 68 -0.92 -5.48 5.61
C ILE A 68 -1.86 -4.85 4.57
N GLY A 69 -1.57 -3.66 4.06
CA GLY A 69 -2.35 -3.03 2.98
C GLY A 69 -2.23 -3.77 1.64
N ILE A 70 -1.08 -4.38 1.35
CA ILE A 70 -0.85 -5.12 0.11
C ILE A 70 -1.46 -6.53 0.17
N ALA A 71 -1.40 -7.20 1.32
CA ALA A 71 -1.76 -8.61 1.47
C ALA A 71 -3.14 -9.01 0.89
N PRO A 72 -4.23 -8.24 1.07
CA PRO A 72 -5.54 -8.57 0.51
C PRO A 72 -5.57 -8.58 -1.03
N ASN A 73 -4.69 -7.81 -1.67
CA ASN A 73 -4.65 -7.67 -3.13
C ASN A 73 -3.83 -8.78 -3.81
N VAL A 74 -2.99 -9.51 -3.06
CA VAL A 74 -2.07 -10.52 -3.61
C VAL A 74 -2.81 -11.66 -4.32
N PRO A 75 -3.86 -12.29 -3.76
CA PRO A 75 -4.53 -13.40 -4.45
C PRO A 75 -5.18 -12.96 -5.76
N GLY A 76 -5.84 -11.79 -5.76
CA GLY A 76 -6.45 -11.23 -6.98
C GLY A 76 -5.42 -10.87 -8.05
N PHE A 77 -4.25 -10.35 -7.66
CA PHE A 77 -3.13 -10.13 -8.57
C PHE A 77 -2.63 -11.44 -9.20
N LEU A 78 -2.46 -12.51 -8.41
CA LEU A 78 -1.99 -13.82 -8.91
C LEU A 78 -2.96 -14.43 -9.95
N VAL A 79 -4.26 -14.22 -9.77
CA VAL A 79 -5.28 -14.59 -10.76
C VAL A 79 -5.17 -13.71 -12.01
N ALA A 80 -5.00 -12.39 -11.85
CA ALA A 80 -4.88 -11.46 -12.98
C ALA A 80 -3.67 -11.76 -13.89
N ILE A 81 -2.54 -12.17 -13.32
CA ILE A 81 -1.34 -12.58 -14.09
C ILE A 81 -1.38 -14.05 -14.56
N LYS A 82 -2.50 -14.75 -14.38
CA LYS A 82 -2.71 -16.15 -14.78
C LYS A 82 -1.73 -17.15 -14.14
N VAL A 83 -1.19 -16.81 -12.97
CA VAL A 83 -0.38 -17.74 -12.15
C VAL A 83 -1.30 -18.67 -11.33
N MET A 84 -2.50 -18.20 -11.04
CA MET A 84 -3.52 -18.93 -10.29
C MET A 84 -4.85 -18.94 -11.07
N ASP A 85 -5.61 -20.02 -10.98
CA ASP A 85 -6.92 -20.12 -11.63
C ASP A 85 -7.97 -19.32 -10.83
N ALA A 86 -8.93 -18.70 -11.52
CA ALA A 86 -9.97 -17.92 -10.85
C ALA A 86 -10.84 -18.78 -9.91
N GLY A 87 -10.97 -20.09 -10.18
CA GLY A 87 -11.72 -21.02 -9.34
C GLY A 87 -11.03 -21.39 -8.03
N THR A 88 -9.74 -21.09 -7.85
CA THR A 88 -9.02 -21.39 -6.59
C THR A 88 -9.11 -20.27 -5.56
N VAL A 89 -9.64 -19.10 -5.95
CA VAL A 89 -9.81 -17.93 -5.08
C VAL A 89 -11.29 -17.58 -5.01
N ALA A 90 -11.78 -17.19 -3.83
CA ALA A 90 -13.16 -16.76 -3.70
C ALA A 90 -13.47 -15.57 -4.63
N ALA A 91 -14.61 -15.60 -5.32
CA ALA A 91 -14.98 -14.59 -6.32
C ALA A 91 -14.87 -13.14 -5.82
N TRP A 92 -15.27 -12.90 -4.57
CA TRP A 92 -15.21 -11.57 -3.95
C TRP A 92 -13.78 -11.03 -3.79
N ILE A 93 -12.75 -11.89 -3.69
CA ILE A 93 -11.34 -11.47 -3.63
C ILE A 93 -10.84 -11.07 -5.02
N VAL A 94 -11.32 -11.76 -6.07
CA VAL A 94 -11.05 -11.37 -7.46
C VAL A 94 -11.66 -10.01 -7.74
N ASP A 95 -12.89 -9.77 -7.29
CA ASP A 95 -13.56 -8.47 -7.42
C ASP A 95 -12.89 -7.37 -6.60
N LEU A 96 -12.38 -7.70 -5.40
CA LEU A 96 -11.64 -6.78 -4.54
C LEU A 96 -10.43 -6.18 -5.25
N TYR A 97 -9.78 -6.94 -6.14
CA TYR A 97 -8.62 -6.50 -6.89
C TYR A 97 -8.92 -5.31 -7.83
N HIS A 98 -10.14 -5.20 -8.35
CA HIS A 98 -10.56 -4.01 -9.12
C HIS A 98 -10.53 -2.72 -8.28
N TYR A 99 -10.65 -2.85 -6.96
CA TYR A 99 -10.60 -1.75 -5.98
C TYR A 99 -9.32 -1.78 -5.14
N ALA A 100 -8.27 -2.47 -5.61
CA ALA A 100 -7.04 -2.72 -4.85
C ALA A 100 -6.41 -1.45 -4.29
N TRP A 101 -6.49 -0.34 -5.04
CA TRP A 101 -5.99 0.97 -4.60
C TRP A 101 -6.71 1.45 -3.33
N PHE A 102 -8.05 1.44 -3.32
CA PHE A 102 -8.86 1.93 -2.19
C PHE A 102 -8.73 1.04 -0.97
N VAL A 103 -8.74 -0.28 -1.18
CA VAL A 103 -8.57 -1.25 -0.10
C VAL A 103 -7.19 -1.10 0.52
N GLY A 104 -6.15 -1.07 -0.30
CA GLY A 104 -4.78 -0.90 0.16
C GLY A 104 -4.58 0.41 0.91
N PHE A 105 -5.13 1.52 0.38
CA PHE A 105 -5.12 2.83 1.03
C PHE A 105 -5.80 2.81 2.39
N GLY A 106 -7.04 2.30 2.47
CA GLY A 106 -7.81 2.31 3.70
C GLY A 106 -7.20 1.42 4.78
N VAL A 107 -6.80 0.20 4.41
CA VAL A 107 -6.19 -0.77 5.32
C VAL A 107 -4.85 -0.25 5.84
N SER A 108 -3.97 0.24 4.98
CA SER A 108 -2.67 0.77 5.41
C SER A 108 -2.82 2.02 6.29
N ALA A 109 -3.74 2.92 5.96
CA ALA A 109 -4.02 4.12 6.75
C ALA A 109 -4.46 3.74 8.17
N VAL A 110 -5.46 2.86 8.29
CA VAL A 110 -5.98 2.42 9.61
C VAL A 110 -4.91 1.73 10.42
N VAL A 111 -4.18 0.78 9.82
CA VAL A 111 -3.10 0.05 10.51
C VAL A 111 -2.01 1.00 10.97
N TYR A 112 -1.57 1.92 10.11
CA TYR A 112 -0.55 2.90 10.45
C TYR A 112 -0.98 3.79 11.61
N LEU A 113 -2.22 4.29 11.60
CA LEU A 113 -2.78 5.09 12.69
C LEU A 113 -2.79 4.35 14.01
N LEU A 114 -3.19 3.07 14.01
CA LEU A 114 -3.24 2.25 15.22
C LEU A 114 -1.85 1.98 15.78
N LEU A 115 -0.86 1.71 14.92
CA LEU A 115 0.52 1.44 15.33
C LEU A 115 1.23 2.72 15.82
N MET A 116 1.11 3.83 15.10
CA MET A 116 1.75 5.09 15.46
C MET A 116 1.13 5.75 16.69
N LYS A 117 -0.18 5.58 16.93
CA LYS A 117 -0.82 6.06 18.18
C LYS A 117 -0.29 5.36 19.42
N LYS A 118 0.11 4.08 19.31
CA LYS A 118 0.68 3.31 20.44
C LYS A 118 2.15 3.63 20.71
N SER A 119 2.82 4.33 19.79
CA SER A 119 4.25 4.65 19.89
C SER A 119 4.52 6.04 20.50
N LYS A 120 3.47 6.79 20.88
CA LYS A 120 3.58 7.97 21.75
C LYS A 120 3.47 7.52 23.21
#